data_AF-A0A2R6BHI9-F1
#
_entry.id   AF-A0A2R6BHI9-F1
#
_cell.length_a   1.000
_cell.length_b   1.000
_cell.length_c   1.000
_cell.angle_alpha   90.00
_cell.angle_beta   90.00
_cell.angle_gamma   90.00
#
_symmetry.space_group_name_H-M   'P 1'
#
loop_
_entity.id
_entity.type
_entity.pdbx_description
1 polymer ?
#
loop_
_entity_poly.entity_id
_entity_poly.type
_entity_poly.pdbx_seq_one_letter_code
_entity_poly.pdbx_strand_id
1 'polypeptide(L)'
;MERLSETTFMVFTVKDILVHKRTPFQEVLICKVEEFGKTLFIDRQLQSTEIDQEIYHSALVYPAMQLAKKEAEVLVIGGGEGATIERALSLGAKKVTMVDIDQELVELCKKNLPEFHRGSFDDLRVTLYFKDGFDFIKTTGHKYDVIICDLPDPYRQSLSEGLYSTEFYQSAFNVLQDNGVLVTQAGSPWFRRENFERVGENLRVVFKQVVSYQKWVPSYGSAWGFYLALKKPLEESVINNALKSTIESKSVFL
;
A
#
# COMPACT_ATOMS: atom_id res chain seq x y z
N MET A 1 -5.59 20.59 -6.75
CA MET A 1 -6.59 20.51 -5.67
C MET A 1 -7.00 19.06 -5.56
N GLU A 2 -6.88 18.50 -4.37
CA GLU A 2 -7.31 17.16 -4.00
C GLU A 2 -8.58 17.24 -3.15
N ARG A 3 -9.47 16.26 -3.28
CA ARG A 3 -10.69 16.14 -2.48
C ARG A 3 -10.50 15.12 -1.36
N LEU A 4 -10.54 15.58 -0.10
CA LEU A 4 -10.40 14.73 1.09
C LEU A 4 -11.76 14.15 1.52
N SER A 5 -12.81 14.98 1.53
CA SER A 5 -14.19 14.61 1.87
C SER A 5 -15.17 15.21 0.85
N GLU A 6 -16.48 15.16 1.12
CA GLU A 6 -17.42 15.84 0.23
C GLU A 6 -17.22 17.35 0.14
N THR A 7 -16.79 17.96 1.25
CA THR A 7 -16.73 19.42 1.44
C THR A 7 -15.34 19.92 1.84
N THR A 8 -14.37 19.04 2.03
CA THR A 8 -12.99 19.38 2.41
C THR A 8 -12.03 19.09 1.27
N PHE A 9 -11.16 20.06 0.97
CA PHE A 9 -10.19 20.00 -0.11
C PHE A 9 -8.80 20.41 0.39
N MET A 10 -7.77 19.86 -0.24
CA MET A 10 -6.38 20.28 -0.07
C MET A 10 -5.87 20.90 -1.36
N VAL A 11 -5.09 21.98 -1.23
CA VAL A 11 -4.54 22.72 -2.37
C VAL A 11 -3.02 22.73 -2.25
N PHE A 12 -2.35 22.35 -3.32
CA PHE A 12 -0.90 22.28 -3.41
C PHE A 12 -0.39 23.25 -4.47
N THR A 13 0.72 23.93 -4.19
CA THR A 13 1.44 24.73 -5.17
C THR A 13 2.33 23.83 -6.02
N VAL A 14 1.97 23.67 -7.29
CA VAL A 14 2.76 22.92 -8.28
C VAL A 14 3.81 23.83 -8.90
N LYS A 15 5.07 23.43 -8.82
CA LYS A 15 6.21 24.15 -9.40
C LYS A 15 6.54 23.71 -10.83
N ASP A 16 6.35 22.43 -11.13
CA ASP A 16 6.74 21.84 -12.41
C ASP A 16 5.90 20.58 -12.69
N ILE A 17 5.62 20.29 -13.96
CA ILE A 17 4.88 19.08 -14.39
C ILE A 17 5.86 18.22 -15.18
N LEU A 18 6.17 17.04 -14.66
CA LEU A 18 7.09 16.08 -15.28
C LEU A 18 6.36 15.13 -16.23
N VAL A 19 5.17 14.68 -15.83
CA VAL A 19 4.30 13.79 -16.60
C VAL A 19 2.86 14.20 -16.36
N HIS A 20 2.07 14.29 -17.43
CA HIS A 20 0.61 14.27 -17.35
C HIS A 20 0.09 13.40 -18.49
N LYS A 21 -0.45 12.22 -18.15
CA LYS A 21 -0.83 11.20 -19.12
C LYS A 21 -2.06 10.44 -18.66
N ARG A 22 -2.88 9.98 -19.61
CA ARG A 22 -3.98 9.04 -19.37
C ARG A 22 -3.54 7.64 -19.82
N THR A 23 -3.49 6.69 -18.90
CA THR A 23 -3.29 5.25 -19.21
C THR A 23 -4.65 4.64 -19.57
N PRO A 24 -4.72 3.36 -19.99
CA PRO A 24 -6.00 2.65 -20.15
C PRO A 24 -6.86 2.61 -18.88
N PHE A 25 -6.27 2.85 -17.70
CA PHE A 25 -6.93 2.71 -16.41
C PHE A 25 -7.23 4.07 -15.74
N GLN A 26 -6.29 5.02 -15.78
CA GLN A 26 -6.33 6.20 -14.92
C GLN A 26 -5.57 7.41 -15.48
N GLU A 27 -5.87 8.61 -14.98
CA GLU A 27 -5.05 9.81 -15.21
C GLU A 27 -3.87 9.82 -14.24
N VAL A 28 -2.65 9.88 -14.77
CA VAL A 28 -1.38 9.94 -14.02
C VAL A 28 -0.78 11.33 -14.18
N LEU A 29 -0.50 11.98 -13.05
CA LEU A 29 0.21 13.25 -12.98
C LEU A 29 1.42 13.08 -12.05
N ILE A 30 2.61 13.28 -12.59
CA ILE A 30 3.85 13.37 -11.81
C ILE A 30 4.34 14.81 -11.92
N CYS A 31 4.42 15.49 -10.79
CA CYS A 31 4.77 16.90 -10.72
C CYS A 31 5.69 17.19 -9.52
N LYS A 32 6.21 18.41 -9.43
CA LYS A 32 6.94 18.89 -8.26
C LYS A 32 6.02 19.82 -7.45
N VAL A 33 5.81 19.50 -6.19
CA VAL A 33 5.06 20.32 -5.23
C VAL A 33 6.05 21.03 -4.31
N GLU A 34 5.81 22.33 -4.04
CA GLU A 34 6.76 23.24 -3.36
C GLU A 34 7.36 22.69 -2.04
N GLU A 35 6.55 22.00 -1.22
CA GLU A 35 6.95 21.48 0.09
C GLU A 35 7.15 19.96 0.12
N PHE A 36 6.74 19.25 -0.93
CA PHE A 36 6.64 17.78 -0.94
C PHE A 36 7.48 17.12 -2.05
N GLY A 37 8.25 17.90 -2.80
CA GLY A 37 9.14 17.38 -3.84
C GLY A 37 8.37 16.76 -4.99
N LYS A 38 8.92 15.70 -5.60
CA LYS A 38 8.18 14.93 -6.61
C LYS A 38 6.94 14.29 -6.00
N THR A 39 5.84 14.35 -6.71
CA THR A 39 4.54 13.91 -6.22
C THR A 39 3.80 13.15 -7.31
N LEU A 40 3.24 12.01 -6.93
CA LEU A 40 2.36 11.21 -7.77
C LEU A 40 0.90 11.54 -7.43
N PHE A 41 0.14 11.93 -8.44
CA PHE A 41 -1.30 12.00 -8.39
C PHE A 41 -1.90 11.00 -9.39
N ILE A 42 -2.94 10.30 -8.95
CA ILE A 42 -3.75 9.40 -9.77
C ILE A 42 -5.20 9.86 -9.70
N ASP A 43 -5.81 10.13 -10.86
CA ASP A 43 -7.17 10.70 -10.99
C ASP A 43 -7.39 11.87 -10.01
N ARG A 44 -6.39 12.75 -9.93
CA ARG A 44 -6.35 13.96 -9.09
C ARG A 44 -6.31 13.71 -7.57
N GLN A 45 -6.06 12.47 -7.16
CA GLN A 45 -5.87 12.08 -5.76
C GLN A 45 -4.38 11.91 -5.50
N LEU A 46 -3.91 12.48 -4.41
CA LEU A 46 -2.52 12.34 -4.00
C LEU A 46 -2.28 10.87 -3.66
N GLN A 47 -1.24 10.28 -4.25
CA GLN A 47 -0.85 8.90 -3.96
C GLN A 47 0.39 8.84 -3.08
N SER A 48 1.36 9.72 -3.32
CA SER A 48 2.65 9.65 -2.64
C SER A 48 3.50 10.89 -2.92
N THR A 49 4.35 11.27 -1.97
CA THR A 49 5.30 12.38 -2.13
C THR A 49 6.72 11.97 -1.77
N GLU A 50 7.70 12.58 -2.44
CA GLU A 50 9.13 12.31 -2.24
C GLU A 50 9.55 12.49 -0.77
N ILE A 51 9.00 13.52 -0.11
CA ILE A 51 9.42 13.92 1.24
C ILE A 51 8.89 12.99 2.32
N ASP A 52 7.66 12.47 2.19
CA ASP A 52 7.01 11.77 3.30
C ASP A 52 6.46 10.37 2.96
N GLN A 53 6.65 9.87 1.74
CA GLN A 53 6.25 8.52 1.36
C GLN A 53 6.81 7.46 2.32
N GLU A 54 8.01 7.67 2.87
CA GLU A 54 8.61 6.70 3.78
C GLU A 54 7.75 6.50 5.04
N ILE A 55 7.01 7.51 5.48
CA ILE A 55 6.10 7.42 6.63
C ILE A 55 4.98 6.43 6.33
N TYR A 56 4.36 6.56 5.16
CA TYR A 56 3.30 5.67 4.70
C TYR A 56 3.82 4.24 4.48
N HIS A 57 4.89 4.07 3.70
CA HIS A 57 5.42 2.74 3.39
C HIS A 57 6.00 2.02 4.60
N SER A 58 6.61 2.75 5.54
CA SER A 58 7.00 2.16 6.84
C SER A 58 5.77 1.65 7.59
N ALA A 59 4.72 2.47 7.68
CA ALA A 59 3.50 2.11 8.38
C ALA A 59 2.82 0.89 7.75
N LEU A 60 2.72 0.83 6.43
CA LEU A 60 2.09 -0.26 5.70
C LEU A 60 2.88 -1.57 5.82
N VAL A 61 4.19 -1.54 5.58
CA VAL A 61 4.98 -2.77 5.36
C VAL A 61 5.59 -3.32 6.64
N TYR A 62 6.09 -2.44 7.52
CA TYR A 62 6.94 -2.85 8.64
C TYR A 62 6.22 -3.78 9.63
N PRO A 63 5.00 -3.48 10.12
CA PRO A 63 4.31 -4.35 11.07
C PRO A 63 4.10 -5.77 10.54
N ALA A 64 3.70 -5.90 9.26
CA ALA A 64 3.44 -7.20 8.65
C ALA A 64 4.73 -8.02 8.52
N MET A 65 5.83 -7.38 8.11
CA MET A 65 7.14 -8.03 8.00
C MET A 65 7.71 -8.46 9.36
N GLN A 66 7.47 -7.71 10.43
CA GLN A 66 7.90 -8.09 11.79
C GLN A 66 7.13 -9.30 12.35
N LEU A 67 5.85 -9.45 11.97
CA LEU A 67 5.01 -10.56 12.40
C LEU A 67 5.24 -11.83 11.57
N ALA A 68 5.80 -11.68 10.36
CA ALA A 68 6.14 -12.79 9.49
C ALA A 68 7.44 -13.48 9.90
N LYS A 69 7.68 -14.65 9.33
CA LYS A 69 8.97 -15.35 9.49
C LYS A 69 10.10 -14.57 8.78
N LYS A 70 11.34 -14.82 9.19
CA LYS A 70 12.52 -14.35 8.44
C LYS A 70 12.52 -14.91 7.02
N GLU A 71 13.10 -14.15 6.08
CA GLU A 71 13.16 -14.52 4.67
C GLU A 71 11.77 -14.78 4.05
N ALA A 72 10.81 -13.92 4.39
CA ALA A 72 9.43 -14.00 3.93
C ALA A 72 9.32 -13.90 2.40
N GLU A 73 8.42 -14.69 1.82
CA GLU A 73 7.93 -14.48 0.46
C GLU A 73 6.71 -13.56 0.49
N VAL A 74 6.83 -12.42 -0.20
CA VAL A 74 5.86 -11.31 -0.12
C VAL A 74 5.10 -11.17 -1.43
N LEU A 75 3.79 -11.01 -1.35
CA LEU A 75 2.93 -10.58 -2.45
C LEU A 75 2.52 -9.13 -2.21
N VAL A 76 2.74 -8.26 -3.20
CA VAL A 76 2.25 -6.89 -3.23
C VAL A 76 1.17 -6.82 -4.31
N ILE A 77 -0.04 -6.41 -3.93
CA ILE A 77 -1.12 -6.09 -4.88
C ILE A 77 -1.22 -4.57 -4.96
N GLY A 78 -1.02 -4.01 -6.16
CA GLY A 78 -0.80 -2.58 -6.38
C GLY A 78 0.67 -2.20 -6.14
N GLY A 79 0.90 -1.03 -5.55
CA GLY A 79 2.25 -0.52 -5.27
C GLY A 79 3.00 -0.06 -6.52
N GLY A 80 2.28 0.47 -7.52
CA GLY A 80 2.78 0.92 -8.83
C GLY A 80 4.04 1.79 -8.82
N GLU A 81 4.29 2.51 -7.72
CA GLU A 81 5.46 3.37 -7.56
C GLU A 81 6.73 2.66 -7.09
N GLY A 82 6.62 1.44 -6.58
CA GLY A 82 7.76 0.58 -6.21
C GLY A 82 8.37 0.82 -4.83
N ALA A 83 7.86 1.80 -4.06
CA ALA A 83 8.30 2.05 -2.68
C ALA A 83 7.90 0.91 -1.72
N THR A 84 6.71 0.31 -1.90
CA THR A 84 6.32 -0.89 -1.15
C THR A 84 7.26 -2.07 -1.40
N ILE A 85 7.72 -2.27 -2.66
CA ILE A 85 8.71 -3.31 -2.99
C ILE A 85 10.04 -3.01 -2.30
N GLU A 86 10.54 -1.78 -2.45
CA GLU A 86 11.79 -1.33 -1.81
C GLU A 86 11.76 -1.63 -0.32
N ARG A 87 10.66 -1.28 0.35
CA ARG A 87 10.53 -1.47 1.78
C ARG A 87 10.50 -2.93 2.20
N ALA A 88 9.79 -3.79 1.44
CA ALA A 88 9.79 -5.22 1.71
C ALA A 88 11.21 -5.82 1.55
N LEU A 89 11.96 -5.41 0.52
CA LEU A 89 13.32 -5.86 0.27
C LEU A 89 14.31 -5.41 1.34
N SER A 90 14.22 -4.15 1.79
CA SER A 90 15.10 -3.60 2.84
C SER A 90 14.84 -4.23 4.22
N LEU A 91 13.64 -4.78 4.43
CA LEU A 91 13.28 -5.56 5.61
C LEU A 91 13.58 -7.07 5.47
N GLY A 92 14.32 -7.47 4.43
CA GLY A 92 14.83 -8.83 4.30
C GLY A 92 13.87 -9.82 3.67
N ALA A 93 12.91 -9.36 2.85
CA ALA A 93 12.12 -10.25 2.00
C ALA A 93 13.04 -11.08 1.09
N LYS A 94 12.75 -12.38 1.01
CA LYS A 94 13.48 -13.33 0.16
C LYS A 94 13.07 -13.21 -1.30
N LYS A 95 11.78 -13.02 -1.52
CA LYS A 95 11.17 -12.83 -2.83
C LYS A 95 9.99 -11.86 -2.69
N VAL A 96 9.84 -10.97 -3.65
CA VAL A 96 8.67 -10.08 -3.75
C VAL A 96 8.00 -10.32 -5.10
N THR A 97 6.73 -10.66 -5.08
CA THR A 97 5.89 -10.68 -6.28
C THR A 97 5.00 -9.45 -6.23
N MET A 98 5.12 -8.56 -7.21
CA MET A 98 4.22 -7.41 -7.35
C MET A 98 3.24 -7.68 -8.48
N VAL A 99 1.97 -7.38 -8.24
CA VAL A 99 0.89 -7.48 -9.21
C VAL A 99 0.19 -6.14 -9.29
N ASP A 100 0.28 -5.48 -10.43
CA ASP A 100 -0.42 -4.22 -10.70
C ASP A 100 -1.11 -4.33 -12.05
N ILE A 101 -2.28 -3.73 -12.20
CA ILE A 101 -3.04 -3.81 -13.45
C ILE A 101 -2.48 -2.86 -14.50
N ASP A 102 -1.84 -1.76 -14.07
CA ASP A 102 -1.41 -0.67 -14.93
C ASP A 102 0.10 -0.70 -15.16
N GLN A 103 0.53 -1.46 -16.17
CA GLN A 103 1.93 -1.50 -16.59
C GLN A 103 2.48 -0.11 -16.94
N GLU A 104 1.65 0.74 -17.54
CA GLU A 104 2.08 2.06 -18.00
C GLU A 104 2.34 2.98 -16.81
N LEU A 105 1.53 2.92 -15.75
CA LEU A 105 1.82 3.59 -14.48
C LEU A 105 3.18 3.16 -13.93
N VAL A 106 3.45 1.85 -13.87
CA VAL A 106 4.72 1.33 -13.34
C VAL A 106 5.91 1.84 -14.14
N GLU A 107 5.82 1.86 -15.47
CA GLU A 107 6.88 2.39 -16.35
C GLU A 107 7.10 3.90 -16.15
N LEU A 108 6.02 4.67 -15.98
CA LEU A 108 6.10 6.10 -15.69
C LEU A 108 6.74 6.35 -14.33
N CYS A 109 6.36 5.61 -13.28
CA CYS A 109 6.96 5.71 -11.96
C CYS A 109 8.43 5.30 -11.98
N LYS A 110 8.78 4.17 -12.60
CA LYS A 110 10.16 3.70 -12.73
C LYS A 110 11.07 4.73 -13.41
N LYS A 111 10.55 5.47 -14.40
CA LYS A 111 11.33 6.50 -15.10
C LYS A 111 11.47 7.79 -14.30
N ASN A 112 10.42 8.23 -13.61
CA ASN A 112 10.32 9.60 -13.09
C ASN A 112 10.47 9.70 -11.56
N LEU A 113 10.32 8.60 -10.83
CA LEU A 113 10.32 8.52 -9.36
C LEU A 113 11.42 7.57 -8.80
N PRO A 114 12.69 7.67 -9.24
CA PRO A 114 13.75 6.79 -8.75
C PRO A 114 13.97 6.87 -7.23
N GLU A 115 13.60 7.98 -6.60
CA GLU A 115 13.70 8.21 -5.16
C GLU A 115 12.79 7.28 -4.33
N PHE A 116 11.71 6.79 -4.95
CA PHE A 116 10.66 5.97 -4.33
C PHE A 116 11.05 4.50 -4.35
N HIS A 117 11.32 3.97 -5.55
CA HIS A 117 11.61 2.55 -5.72
C HIS A 117 13.09 2.21 -5.49
N ARG A 118 14.02 3.17 -5.62
CA ARG A 118 15.47 2.98 -5.38
C ARG A 118 16.07 1.75 -6.09
N GLY A 119 15.62 1.52 -7.33
CA GLY A 119 16.04 0.38 -8.15
C GLY A 119 15.35 -0.96 -7.83
N SER A 120 14.34 -0.99 -6.93
CA SER A 120 13.66 -2.23 -6.51
C SER A 120 13.04 -3.02 -7.66
N PHE A 121 12.54 -2.35 -8.72
CA PHE A 121 12.01 -3.01 -9.91
C PHE A 121 13.03 -3.88 -10.67
N ASP A 122 14.33 -3.65 -10.48
CA ASP A 122 15.42 -4.37 -11.15
C ASP A 122 16.13 -5.39 -10.23
N ASP A 123 15.67 -5.55 -8.98
CA ASP A 123 16.23 -6.52 -8.04
C ASP A 123 15.86 -7.96 -8.45
N LEU A 124 16.83 -8.87 -8.45
CA LEU A 124 16.66 -10.27 -8.86
C LEU A 124 15.65 -11.05 -8.00
N ARG A 125 15.31 -10.55 -6.82
CA ARG A 125 14.29 -11.12 -5.92
C ARG A 125 12.87 -10.70 -6.30
N VAL A 126 12.70 -9.78 -7.26
CA VAL A 126 11.42 -9.20 -7.63
C VAL A 126 10.87 -9.85 -8.89
N THR A 127 9.57 -10.15 -8.88
CA THR A 127 8.83 -10.59 -10.08
C THR A 127 7.61 -9.69 -10.25
N LEU A 128 7.48 -9.08 -11.42
CA LEU A 128 6.37 -8.19 -11.75
C LEU A 128 5.34 -8.93 -12.62
N TYR A 129 4.05 -8.79 -12.28
CA TYR A 129 2.94 -9.22 -13.11
C TYR A 129 2.03 -8.03 -13.41
N PHE A 130 1.76 -7.80 -14.68
CA PHE A 130 0.82 -6.78 -15.12
C PHE A 130 -0.56 -7.39 -15.37
N LYS A 131 -1.33 -7.57 -14.30
CA LYS A 131 -2.59 -8.33 -14.27
C LYS A 131 -3.55 -7.76 -13.23
N ASP A 132 -4.84 -8.08 -13.37
CA ASP A 132 -5.80 -7.85 -12.31
C ASP A 132 -5.41 -8.62 -11.03
N GLY A 133 -5.36 -7.92 -9.90
CA GLY A 133 -4.93 -8.48 -8.62
C GLY A 133 -5.87 -9.55 -8.08
N PHE A 134 -7.17 -9.45 -8.35
CA PHE A 134 -8.17 -10.41 -7.90
C PHE A 134 -8.10 -11.70 -8.73
N ASP A 135 -7.92 -11.58 -10.04
CA ASP A 135 -7.72 -12.74 -10.91
C ASP A 135 -6.40 -13.44 -10.59
N PHE A 136 -5.33 -12.68 -10.32
CA PHE A 136 -4.05 -13.24 -9.92
C PHE A 136 -4.16 -14.05 -8.62
N ILE A 137 -4.78 -13.49 -7.58
CA ILE A 137 -4.84 -14.14 -6.27
C ILE A 137 -5.68 -15.43 -6.31
N LYS A 138 -6.69 -15.50 -7.19
CA LYS A 138 -7.48 -16.72 -7.42
C LYS A 138 -6.69 -17.81 -8.15
N THR A 139 -5.69 -17.45 -8.95
CA THR A 139 -5.08 -18.36 -9.93
C THR A 139 -3.61 -18.69 -9.68
N THR A 140 -2.91 -17.92 -8.83
CA THR A 140 -1.46 -18.05 -8.60
C THR A 140 -1.04 -19.44 -8.13
N GLY A 141 -1.86 -20.13 -7.31
CA GLY A 141 -1.52 -21.44 -6.72
C GLY A 141 -0.35 -21.40 -5.72
N HIS A 142 0.40 -20.31 -5.67
CA HIS A 142 1.50 -20.06 -4.74
C HIS A 142 1.00 -19.58 -3.38
N LYS A 143 1.77 -19.84 -2.32
CA LYS A 143 1.47 -19.36 -0.96
C LYS A 143 2.50 -18.36 -0.46
N TYR A 144 2.04 -17.28 0.14
CA TYR A 144 2.85 -16.15 0.59
C TYR A 144 2.87 -16.02 2.11
N ASP A 145 4.00 -15.61 2.66
CA ASP A 145 4.13 -15.32 4.09
C ASP A 145 3.50 -13.96 4.44
N VAL A 146 3.61 -13.00 3.52
CA VAL A 146 3.01 -11.67 3.66
C VAL A 146 2.26 -11.28 2.39
N ILE A 147 1.05 -10.74 2.54
CA ILE A 147 0.31 -10.08 1.47
C ILE A 147 0.13 -8.61 1.86
N ILE A 148 0.56 -7.71 0.97
CA ILE A 148 0.49 -6.26 1.13
C ILE A 148 -0.44 -5.73 0.05
N CYS A 149 -1.58 -5.17 0.46
CA CYS A 149 -2.50 -4.47 -0.44
C CYS A 149 -2.22 -2.96 -0.38
N ASP A 150 -1.53 -2.47 -1.39
CA ASP A 150 -1.15 -1.06 -1.57
C ASP A 150 -1.92 -0.48 -2.76
N LEU A 151 -3.20 -0.27 -2.52
CA LEU A 151 -4.21 0.04 -3.54
C LEU A 151 -4.67 1.49 -3.39
N PRO A 152 -5.27 2.10 -4.43
CA PRO A 152 -5.98 3.37 -4.30
C PRO A 152 -7.10 3.30 -3.25
N ASP A 153 -7.52 4.46 -2.75
CA ASP A 153 -8.57 4.62 -1.74
C ASP A 153 -9.78 3.69 -1.96
N PRO A 154 -10.23 2.96 -0.92
CA PRO A 154 -11.37 2.07 -1.02
C PRO A 154 -12.64 2.84 -1.39
N TYR A 155 -13.44 2.27 -2.31
CA TYR A 155 -14.75 2.78 -2.72
C TYR A 155 -14.75 4.21 -3.28
N ARG A 156 -13.60 4.66 -3.79
CA ARG A 156 -13.49 5.91 -4.57
C ARG A 156 -13.37 5.68 -6.07
N GLN A 157 -12.78 4.55 -6.47
CA GLN A 157 -12.56 4.16 -7.85
C GLN A 157 -13.08 2.75 -8.07
N SER A 158 -13.82 2.52 -9.16
CA SER A 158 -14.38 1.20 -9.49
C SER A 158 -13.32 0.11 -9.65
N LEU A 159 -12.10 0.48 -10.04
CA LEU A 159 -10.98 -0.43 -10.27
C LEU A 159 -10.51 -1.14 -8.99
N SER A 160 -10.54 -0.48 -7.83
CA SER A 160 -10.05 -1.05 -6.56
C SER A 160 -11.17 -1.65 -5.71
N GLU A 161 -12.44 -1.35 -5.96
CA GLU A 161 -13.58 -1.79 -5.14
C GLU A 161 -13.63 -3.31 -4.93
N GLY A 162 -13.41 -4.09 -6.00
CA GLY A 162 -13.41 -5.55 -5.93
C GLY A 162 -12.31 -6.11 -5.02
N LEU A 163 -11.19 -5.39 -4.87
CA LEU A 163 -10.03 -5.77 -4.07
C LEU A 163 -10.20 -5.47 -2.57
N TYR A 164 -11.29 -4.82 -2.18
CA TYR A 164 -11.67 -4.62 -0.77
C TYR A 164 -12.83 -5.52 -0.34
N SER A 165 -13.28 -6.43 -1.21
CA SER A 165 -14.40 -7.32 -0.96
C SER A 165 -14.04 -8.49 -0.05
N THR A 166 -15.05 -9.07 0.61
CA THR A 166 -14.90 -10.30 1.40
C THR A 166 -14.38 -11.45 0.53
N GLU A 167 -14.81 -11.54 -0.72
CA GLU A 167 -14.40 -12.58 -1.67
C GLU A 167 -12.92 -12.45 -2.04
N PHE A 168 -12.42 -11.22 -2.19
CA PHE A 168 -10.99 -10.97 -2.37
C PHE A 168 -10.21 -11.38 -1.13
N TYR A 169 -10.63 -10.95 0.06
CA TYR A 169 -9.96 -11.32 1.30
C TYR A 169 -10.00 -12.83 1.57
N GLN A 170 -11.08 -13.52 1.19
CA GLN A 170 -11.16 -14.98 1.29
C GLN A 170 -10.17 -15.66 0.34
N SER A 171 -9.99 -15.11 -0.86
CA SER A 171 -8.99 -15.61 -1.81
C SER A 171 -7.56 -15.36 -1.29
N ALA A 172 -7.32 -14.17 -0.73
CA ALA A 172 -6.06 -13.83 -0.07
C ALA A 172 -5.75 -14.77 1.11
N PHE A 173 -6.74 -15.05 1.97
CA PHE A 173 -6.61 -16.00 3.07
C PHE A 173 -6.16 -17.38 2.59
N ASN A 174 -6.69 -17.85 1.46
CA ASN A 174 -6.38 -19.19 0.92
C ASN A 174 -4.93 -19.30 0.45
N VAL A 175 -4.36 -18.21 -0.09
CA VAL A 175 -2.97 -18.16 -0.56
C VAL A 175 -1.99 -17.64 0.51
N LEU A 176 -2.43 -17.32 1.72
CA LEU A 176 -1.50 -17.11 2.84
C LEU A 176 -0.92 -18.45 3.33
N GLN A 177 0.34 -18.43 3.72
CA GLN A 177 0.94 -19.47 4.56
C GLN A 177 0.23 -19.52 5.91
N ASP A 178 0.39 -20.62 6.63
CA ASP A 178 -0.30 -20.88 7.90
C ASP A 178 -0.13 -19.78 8.96
N ASN A 179 1.07 -19.21 9.05
CA ASN A 179 1.40 -18.09 9.94
C ASN A 179 1.46 -16.76 9.16
N GLY A 180 0.80 -16.70 8.01
CA GLY A 180 0.87 -15.56 7.11
C GLY A 180 0.06 -14.37 7.60
N VAL A 181 0.49 -13.19 7.16
CA VAL A 181 -0.07 -11.90 7.55
C VAL A 181 -0.53 -11.14 6.31
N LEU A 182 -1.75 -10.61 6.35
CA LEU A 182 -2.20 -9.62 5.37
C LEU A 182 -2.16 -8.24 6.01
N VAL A 183 -1.74 -7.25 5.23
CA VAL A 183 -1.88 -5.84 5.58
C VAL A 183 -2.47 -5.07 4.41
N THR A 184 -3.35 -4.12 4.70
CA THR A 184 -3.94 -3.22 3.70
C THR A 184 -4.01 -1.80 4.23
N GLN A 185 -3.77 -0.84 3.34
CA GLN A 185 -4.20 0.53 3.53
C GLN A 185 -5.74 0.61 3.47
N ALA A 186 -6.35 1.52 4.23
CA ALA A 186 -7.81 1.64 4.34
C ALA A 186 -8.32 3.09 4.30
N GLY A 187 -7.53 4.02 3.77
CA GLY A 187 -7.88 5.43 3.66
C GLY A 187 -7.87 6.18 4.99
N SER A 188 -8.37 7.42 4.97
CA SER A 188 -8.48 8.26 6.17
C SER A 188 -9.63 7.81 7.09
N PRO A 189 -9.37 7.37 8.34
CA PRO A 189 -10.41 7.06 9.32
C PRO A 189 -11.18 8.31 9.80
N TRP A 190 -10.69 9.50 9.46
CA TRP A 190 -11.36 10.77 9.75
C TRP A 190 -12.25 11.22 8.59
N PHE A 191 -11.66 11.43 7.41
CA PHE A 191 -12.39 11.99 6.26
C PHE A 191 -13.25 10.96 5.53
N ARG A 192 -12.96 9.66 5.67
CA ARG A 192 -13.62 8.54 4.99
C ARG A 192 -13.89 7.39 5.96
N ARG A 193 -14.39 7.71 7.16
CA ARG A 193 -14.64 6.74 8.24
C ARG A 193 -15.45 5.52 7.79
N GLU A 194 -16.55 5.73 7.07
CA GLU A 194 -17.42 4.64 6.61
C GLU A 194 -16.65 3.65 5.71
N ASN A 195 -15.79 4.14 4.82
CA ASN A 195 -14.96 3.30 3.97
C ASN A 195 -13.93 2.52 4.81
N PHE A 196 -13.27 3.21 5.75
CA PHE A 196 -12.31 2.60 6.67
C PHE A 196 -12.96 1.47 7.50
N GLU A 197 -14.13 1.73 8.09
CA GLU A 197 -14.88 0.74 8.89
C GLU A 197 -15.30 -0.45 8.03
N ARG A 198 -15.81 -0.21 6.82
CA ARG A 198 -16.21 -1.27 5.88
C ARG A 198 -15.06 -2.18 5.46
N VAL A 199 -13.84 -1.64 5.28
CA VAL A 199 -12.65 -2.48 5.05
C VAL A 199 -12.42 -3.43 6.22
N GLY A 200 -12.49 -2.91 7.45
CA GLY A 200 -12.34 -3.72 8.67
C GLY A 200 -13.46 -4.76 8.82
N GLU A 201 -14.70 -4.44 8.47
CA GLU A 201 -15.83 -5.38 8.49
C GLU A 201 -15.60 -6.55 7.53
N ASN A 202 -15.26 -6.28 6.28
CA ASN A 202 -14.99 -7.32 5.28
C ASN A 202 -13.83 -8.23 5.69
N LEU A 203 -12.76 -7.66 6.28
CA LEU A 203 -11.65 -8.45 6.83
C LEU A 203 -12.11 -9.37 7.96
N ARG A 204 -12.96 -8.90 8.88
CA ARG A 204 -13.43 -9.68 10.05
C ARG A 204 -14.37 -10.82 9.67
N VAL A 205 -14.97 -10.79 8.48
CA VAL A 205 -15.73 -11.95 7.96
C VAL A 205 -14.80 -13.14 7.69
N VAL A 206 -13.55 -12.89 7.31
CA VAL A 206 -12.59 -13.91 6.86
C VAL A 206 -11.55 -14.24 7.94
N PHE A 207 -11.01 -13.23 8.61
CA PHE A 207 -9.91 -13.35 9.55
C PHE A 207 -10.38 -13.29 11.00
N LYS A 208 -9.90 -14.22 11.84
CA LYS A 208 -10.24 -14.26 13.26
C LYS A 208 -9.64 -13.13 14.09
N GLN A 209 -8.51 -12.58 13.66
CA GLN A 209 -7.84 -11.48 14.34
C GLN A 209 -7.49 -10.39 13.33
N VAL A 210 -8.13 -9.23 13.51
CA VAL A 210 -7.98 -8.04 12.67
C VAL A 210 -7.70 -6.84 13.57
N VAL A 211 -6.63 -6.12 13.28
CA VAL A 211 -6.13 -5.00 14.11
C VAL A 211 -5.98 -3.76 13.25
N SER A 212 -6.71 -2.71 13.61
CA SER A 212 -6.56 -1.38 12.98
C SER A 212 -5.45 -0.58 13.66
N TYR A 213 -4.74 0.23 12.88
CA TYR A 213 -3.82 1.24 13.37
C TYR A 213 -3.76 2.41 12.37
N GLN A 214 -3.11 3.50 12.76
CA GLN A 214 -3.03 4.69 11.92
C GLN A 214 -1.70 5.41 12.10
N LYS A 215 -1.31 6.18 11.08
CA LYS A 215 -0.12 7.04 11.10
C LYS A 215 -0.46 8.39 10.47
N TRP A 216 0.00 9.48 11.07
CA TRP A 216 -0.10 10.81 10.44
C TRP A 216 0.82 10.90 9.24
N VAL A 217 0.27 11.22 8.07
CA VAL A 217 1.04 11.47 6.83
C VAL A 217 0.88 12.95 6.50
N PRO A 218 1.95 13.78 6.62
CA PRO A 218 1.88 15.23 6.44
C PRO A 218 1.21 15.69 5.15
N SER A 219 1.60 15.11 4.02
CA SER A 219 1.08 15.45 2.68
C SER A 219 -0.39 15.10 2.50
N TYR A 220 -0.89 14.11 3.25
CA TYR A 220 -2.31 13.76 3.23
C TYR A 220 -3.14 14.66 4.15
N GLY A 221 -2.47 15.47 4.99
CA GLY A 221 -3.07 16.32 6.02
C GLY A 221 -4.04 15.60 6.94
N SER A 222 -3.84 14.29 7.14
CA SER A 222 -4.70 13.45 7.96
C SER A 222 -3.95 12.22 8.47
N ALA A 223 -4.49 11.60 9.53
CA ALA A 223 -4.09 10.24 9.86
C ALA A 223 -4.55 9.31 8.74
N TRP A 224 -3.68 8.39 8.32
CA TRP A 224 -3.98 7.33 7.39
C TRP A 224 -4.15 6.00 8.12
N GLY A 225 -5.19 5.27 7.76
CA GLY A 225 -5.61 4.04 8.42
C GLY A 225 -5.11 2.80 7.70
N PHE A 226 -4.80 1.79 8.50
CA PHE A 226 -4.33 0.48 8.04
C PHE A 226 -4.97 -0.63 8.86
N TYR A 227 -5.07 -1.81 8.26
CA TYR A 227 -5.47 -3.03 8.96
C TYR A 227 -4.44 -4.14 8.77
N LEU A 228 -4.09 -4.80 9.88
CA LEU A 228 -3.45 -6.11 9.89
C LEU A 228 -4.53 -7.19 10.03
N ALA A 229 -4.40 -8.27 9.27
CA ALA A 229 -5.24 -9.45 9.33
C ALA A 229 -4.36 -10.70 9.46
N LEU A 230 -4.52 -11.44 10.56
CA LEU A 230 -3.67 -12.59 10.89
C LEU A 230 -4.40 -13.89 10.57
N LYS A 231 -3.78 -14.76 9.77
CA LYS A 231 -4.36 -16.07 9.45
C LYS A 231 -4.49 -16.95 10.69
N LYS A 232 -3.46 -16.93 11.54
CA LYS A 232 -3.48 -17.53 12.88
C LYS A 232 -3.33 -16.42 13.93
N PRO A 233 -4.18 -16.41 14.96
CA PRO A 233 -4.06 -15.41 16.02
C PRO A 233 -2.71 -15.45 16.73
N LEU A 234 -2.24 -14.27 17.12
CA LEU A 234 -1.05 -14.04 17.94
C LEU A 234 -1.43 -13.34 19.25
N GLU A 235 -0.56 -13.47 20.24
CA GLU A 235 -0.65 -12.71 21.49
C GLU A 235 -0.64 -11.20 21.23
N GLU A 236 -1.48 -10.45 21.94
CA GLU A 236 -1.62 -9.01 21.75
C GLU A 236 -0.30 -8.25 21.98
N SER A 237 0.53 -8.73 22.90
CA SER A 237 1.86 -8.17 23.18
C SER A 237 2.80 -8.25 21.96
N VAL A 238 2.72 -9.32 21.18
CA VAL A 238 3.52 -9.50 19.95
C VAL A 238 3.09 -8.49 18.89
N ILE A 239 1.78 -8.31 18.72
CA ILE A 239 1.20 -7.34 17.77
C ILE A 239 1.57 -5.91 18.18
N ASN A 240 1.42 -5.58 19.46
CA ASN A 240 1.75 -4.26 19.98
C ASN A 240 3.24 -3.93 19.82
N ASN A 241 4.14 -4.91 19.95
CA ASN A 241 5.57 -4.72 19.71
C ASN A 241 5.88 -4.45 18.22
N ALA A 242 5.21 -5.16 17.30
CA ALA A 242 5.36 -4.91 15.85
C ALA A 242 4.86 -3.51 15.46
N LEU A 243 3.75 -3.05 16.04
CA LEU A 243 3.22 -1.70 15.80
C LEU A 243 4.09 -0.59 16.41
N LYS A 244 4.62 -0.78 17.62
CA LYS A 244 5.50 0.21 18.29
C LYS A 244 6.82 0.41 17.58
N SER A 245 7.46 -0.67 17.13
CA SER A 245 8.76 -0.59 16.46
C SER A 245 8.72 0.17 15.12
N THR A 246 7.53 0.33 14.54
CA THR A 246 7.26 1.21 13.38
C THR A 246 7.45 2.70 13.70
N ILE A 247 7.39 3.08 14.99
CA ILE A 247 7.58 4.46 15.47
C ILE A 247 9.07 4.78 15.66
N GLU A 248 9.90 3.77 15.95
CA GLU A 248 11.31 3.93 16.35
C GLU A 248 12.31 3.71 15.21
N SER A 249 11.88 3.21 14.04
CA SER A 249 12.78 3.06 12.89
C SER A 249 13.28 4.45 12.45
N LYS A 250 14.61 4.64 12.51
CA LYS A 250 15.37 5.91 12.48
C LYS A 250 15.25 6.80 11.22
N SER A 251 14.22 6.63 10.39
CA SER A 251 14.09 7.33 9.10
C SER A 251 13.00 8.41 9.08
N VAL A 252 12.24 8.61 10.16
CA VAL A 252 11.03 9.46 10.14
C VAL A 252 11.20 10.83 10.83
N PHE A 253 12.39 11.12 11.36
CA PHE A 253 12.69 12.41 12.01
C PHE A 253 14.09 12.90 11.62
N LEU A 254 14.27 13.28 10.35
CA LEU A 254 15.31 14.22 9.94
C LEU A 254 14.73 15.19 8.91
#